data_AF-A0A529Q3R8-F1
#
_entry.id   AF-A0A529Q3R8-F1
#
_cell.length_a   1.000
_cell.length_b   1.000
_cell.length_c   1.000
_cell.angle_alpha   90.00
_cell.angle_beta   90.00
_cell.angle_gamma   90.00
#
_symmetry.space_group_name_H-M   'P 1'
#
loop_
_entity.id
_entity.type
_entity.pdbx_description
1 polymer ?
#
loop_
_entity_poly.entity_id
_entity_poly.type
_entity_poly.pdbx_seq_one_letter_code
_entity_poly.pdbx_strand_id
1 'polypeptide(L)'
;PDVPDEKDNWQFGCGAGFYLDATEQPYAQNYRMYSYIAEELPAVVAANFPVDMSRQAIFGHSMGGHGALTIALKNPERYRSCSAFAPIVQPSTAGWSRPAFEKYLGSDEKSWRAYDATLLIEDGKRFPEFLVDQGTADGFLQDGLRPWLLE
;
A
#
# COMPACT_ATOMS: atom_id res chain seq x y z
N PRO A 1 4.96 -23.66 10.38
CA PRO A 1 6.02 -23.25 9.44
C PRO A 1 6.37 -21.78 9.69
N ASP A 2 7.64 -21.44 9.65
CA ASP A 2 8.08 -20.05 9.80
C ASP A 2 7.69 -19.24 8.57
N VAL A 3 7.30 -17.98 8.77
CA VAL A 3 7.00 -17.04 7.69
C VAL A 3 8.33 -16.69 7.00
N PRO A 4 8.44 -16.78 5.65
CA PRO A 4 9.67 -16.43 4.95
C PRO A 4 10.07 -14.98 5.19
N ASP A 5 11.34 -14.73 5.46
CA ASP A 5 11.81 -13.41 5.90
C ASP A 5 13.30 -13.18 5.61
N GLU A 6 13.71 -11.91 5.56
CA GLU A 6 15.09 -11.44 5.47
C GLU A 6 15.43 -10.57 6.69
N LYS A 7 15.82 -11.22 7.80
CA LYS A 7 15.89 -10.59 9.14
C LYS A 7 16.71 -9.29 9.23
N ASP A 8 17.74 -9.12 8.41
CA ASP A 8 18.62 -7.94 8.42
C ASP A 8 18.17 -6.86 7.40
N ASN A 9 17.09 -7.10 6.67
CA ASN A 9 16.56 -6.22 5.65
C ASN A 9 15.26 -5.57 6.12
N TRP A 10 15.36 -4.40 6.77
CA TRP A 10 14.19 -3.68 7.25
C TRP A 10 13.24 -3.16 6.14
N GLN A 11 13.67 -3.20 4.87
CA GLN A 11 12.89 -2.76 3.72
C GLN A 11 12.07 -3.89 3.09
N PHE A 12 12.19 -5.13 3.59
CA PHE A 12 11.54 -6.29 3.00
C PHE A 12 11.19 -7.35 4.05
N GLY A 13 10.15 -8.14 3.80
CA GLY A 13 9.76 -9.20 4.72
C GLY A 13 8.95 -8.69 5.92
N CYS A 14 9.25 -9.19 7.11
CA CYS A 14 8.51 -8.88 8.34
C CYS A 14 8.52 -7.36 8.62
N GLY A 15 7.33 -6.77 8.77
CA GLY A 15 7.18 -5.32 8.95
C GLY A 15 7.22 -4.50 7.65
N ALA A 16 7.47 -5.13 6.50
CA ALA A 16 7.61 -4.48 5.20
C ALA A 16 6.79 -5.21 4.11
N GLY A 17 5.55 -5.61 4.42
CA GLY A 17 4.69 -6.35 3.49
C GLY A 17 4.03 -5.52 2.37
N PHE A 18 4.30 -4.21 2.29
CA PHE A 18 3.87 -3.28 1.24
C PHE A 18 2.38 -3.23 0.88
N TYR A 19 1.49 -3.80 1.71
CA TYR A 19 0.03 -3.79 1.47
C TYR A 19 -0.37 -4.38 0.10
N LEU A 20 0.39 -5.37 -0.35
CA LEU A 20 0.16 -6.13 -1.58
C LEU A 20 -0.20 -7.59 -1.26
N ASP A 21 -0.72 -8.30 -2.26
CA ASP A 21 -0.75 -9.76 -2.24
C ASP A 21 0.39 -10.29 -3.11
N ALA A 22 1.40 -10.85 -2.47
CA ALA A 22 2.55 -11.43 -3.15
C ALA A 22 2.13 -12.62 -4.05
N THR A 23 2.77 -12.71 -5.21
CA THR A 23 2.60 -13.80 -6.19
C THR A 23 3.80 -14.73 -6.22
N GLU A 24 4.98 -14.23 -5.84
CA GLU A 24 6.21 -15.00 -5.87
C GLU A 24 6.39 -15.86 -4.62
N GLN A 25 6.84 -17.10 -4.83
CA GLN A 25 7.21 -17.99 -3.74
C GLN A 25 8.58 -17.59 -3.17
N PRO A 26 8.82 -17.75 -1.85
CA PRO A 26 7.91 -18.36 -0.88
C PRO A 26 6.88 -17.37 -0.27
N TYR A 27 6.95 -16.08 -0.62
CA TYR A 27 6.19 -15.01 0.05
C TYR A 27 4.68 -15.08 -0.20
N ALA A 28 4.25 -15.58 -1.36
CA ALA A 28 2.83 -15.74 -1.72
C ALA A 28 2.02 -16.56 -0.70
N GLN A 29 2.68 -17.40 0.10
CA GLN A 29 2.03 -18.18 1.16
C GLN A 29 1.49 -17.33 2.31
N ASN A 30 2.14 -16.21 2.65
CA ASN A 30 1.85 -15.45 3.87
C ASN A 30 1.66 -13.95 3.63
N TYR A 31 2.33 -13.36 2.63
CA TYR A 31 2.33 -11.93 2.36
C TYR A 31 1.11 -11.54 1.53
N ARG A 32 -0.07 -11.66 2.13
CA ARG A 32 -1.37 -11.32 1.55
C ARG A 32 -1.99 -10.09 2.22
N MET A 33 -1.19 -9.04 2.34
CA MET A 33 -1.54 -7.87 3.15
C MET A 33 -2.63 -7.01 2.51
N TYR A 34 -2.76 -7.02 1.18
CA TYR A 34 -3.91 -6.38 0.53
C TYR A 34 -5.21 -7.09 0.92
N SER A 35 -5.27 -8.41 0.73
CA SER A 35 -6.43 -9.23 1.13
C SER A 35 -6.74 -9.08 2.62
N TYR A 36 -5.71 -9.10 3.47
CA TYR A 36 -5.89 -8.96 4.92
C TYR A 36 -6.52 -7.62 5.30
N ILE A 37 -5.99 -6.50 4.80
CA ILE A 37 -6.46 -5.17 5.18
C ILE A 37 -7.78 -4.80 4.49
N ALA A 38 -7.97 -5.19 3.24
CA ALA A 38 -9.17 -4.82 2.50
C ALA A 38 -10.36 -5.73 2.84
N GLU A 39 -10.16 -7.02 3.12
CA GLU A 39 -11.26 -7.99 3.24
C GLU A 39 -11.33 -8.67 4.62
N GLU A 40 -10.27 -9.37 5.05
CA GLU A 40 -10.33 -10.22 6.24
C GLU A 40 -10.48 -9.40 7.53
N LEU A 41 -9.61 -8.43 7.75
CA LEU A 41 -9.62 -7.62 8.97
C LEU A 41 -10.93 -6.82 9.12
N PRO A 42 -11.47 -6.14 8.09
CA PRO A 42 -12.77 -5.50 8.18
C PRO A 42 -13.90 -6.47 8.55
N ALA A 43 -13.89 -7.71 8.01
CA ALA A 43 -14.88 -8.73 8.36
C ALA A 43 -14.77 -9.17 9.83
N VAL A 44 -13.53 -9.38 10.33
CA VAL A 44 -13.29 -9.71 11.74
C VAL A 44 -13.76 -8.57 12.64
N VAL A 45 -13.46 -7.31 12.30
CA VAL A 45 -13.90 -6.15 13.08
C VAL A 45 -15.43 -6.06 13.11
N ALA A 46 -16.10 -6.19 11.95
CA ALA A 46 -17.56 -6.15 11.86
C ALA A 46 -18.26 -7.23 12.69
N ALA A 47 -17.66 -8.42 12.79
CA ALA A 47 -18.22 -9.52 13.56
C ALA A 47 -18.07 -9.35 15.08
N ASN A 48 -17.08 -8.57 15.53
CA ASN A 48 -16.69 -8.50 16.94
C ASN A 48 -16.97 -7.15 17.61
N PHE A 49 -17.26 -6.11 16.83
CA PHE A 49 -17.46 -4.76 17.36
C PHE A 49 -18.69 -4.08 16.75
N PRO A 50 -19.37 -3.17 17.47
CA PRO A 50 -20.51 -2.42 16.96
C PRO A 50 -20.07 -1.27 16.05
N VAL A 51 -19.45 -1.60 14.92
CA VAL A 51 -18.96 -0.65 13.92
C VAL A 51 -19.97 -0.46 12.79
N ASP A 52 -20.04 0.75 12.24
CA ASP A 52 -20.85 1.03 11.06
C ASP A 52 -20.04 0.81 9.78
N MET A 53 -20.23 -0.35 9.16
CA MET A 53 -19.53 -0.74 7.94
C MET A 53 -19.90 0.11 6.71
N SER A 54 -20.93 0.96 6.79
CA SER A 54 -21.27 1.91 5.71
C SER A 54 -20.46 3.22 5.73
N ARG A 55 -19.71 3.47 6.82
CA ARG A 55 -18.95 4.71 7.08
C ARG A 55 -17.50 4.41 7.48
N GLN A 56 -16.74 3.88 6.52
CA GLN A 56 -15.32 3.57 6.70
C GLN A 56 -14.42 4.67 6.10
N ALA A 57 -13.23 4.86 6.67
CA ALA A 57 -12.19 5.76 6.15
C ALA A 57 -10.83 5.05 6.26
N ILE A 58 -9.87 5.44 5.44
CA ILE A 58 -8.53 4.84 5.45
C ILE A 58 -7.45 5.90 5.36
N PHE A 59 -6.42 5.76 6.18
CA PHE A 59 -5.25 6.62 6.12
C PHE A 59 -4.00 5.85 6.56
N GLY A 60 -2.82 6.43 6.34
CA GLY A 60 -1.59 5.84 6.83
C GLY A 60 -0.36 6.72 6.67
N HIS A 61 0.76 6.22 7.15
CA HIS A 61 2.06 6.91 7.12
C HIS A 61 3.07 6.15 6.26
N SER A 62 3.82 6.82 5.38
CA SER A 62 4.89 6.18 4.57
C SER A 62 4.39 4.99 3.75
N MET A 63 4.90 3.77 3.99
CA MET A 63 4.37 2.54 3.41
C MET A 63 2.88 2.35 3.72
N GLY A 64 2.40 2.76 4.90
CA GLY A 64 0.98 2.77 5.24
C GLY A 64 0.18 3.79 4.44
N GLY A 65 0.77 4.94 4.10
CA GLY A 65 0.16 5.93 3.21
C GLY A 65 0.02 5.37 1.79
N HIS A 66 1.04 4.67 1.31
CA HIS A 66 0.98 3.88 0.08
C HIS A 66 -0.20 2.89 0.08
N GLY A 67 -0.32 2.08 1.14
CA GLY A 67 -1.41 1.14 1.32
C GLY A 67 -2.78 1.83 1.30
N ALA A 68 -2.92 2.93 2.05
CA ALA A 68 -4.18 3.69 2.12
C ALA A 68 -4.63 4.19 0.74
N LEU A 69 -3.73 4.86 0.00
CA LEU A 69 -4.02 5.41 -1.33
C LEU A 69 -4.41 4.32 -2.32
N THR A 70 -3.63 3.24 -2.41
CA THR A 70 -3.90 2.16 -3.37
C THR A 70 -5.16 1.37 -3.04
N ILE A 71 -5.43 1.11 -1.75
CA ILE A 71 -6.64 0.42 -1.31
C ILE A 71 -7.87 1.27 -1.58
N ALA A 72 -7.82 2.59 -1.32
CA ALA A 72 -8.92 3.50 -1.62
C ALA A 72 -9.20 3.57 -3.13
N LEU A 73 -8.18 3.70 -3.97
CA LEU A 73 -8.31 3.71 -5.43
C LEU A 73 -8.91 2.42 -6.00
N LYS A 74 -8.58 1.27 -5.40
CA LYS A 74 -9.13 -0.03 -5.80
C LYS A 74 -10.56 -0.27 -5.29
N ASN A 75 -10.97 0.41 -4.23
CA ASN A 75 -12.26 0.21 -3.55
C ASN A 75 -12.97 1.55 -3.26
N PRO A 76 -13.24 2.39 -4.28
CA PRO A 76 -13.66 3.78 -4.06
C PRO A 76 -15.01 3.92 -3.35
N GLU A 77 -15.92 2.95 -3.52
CA GLU A 77 -17.24 2.95 -2.87
C GLU A 77 -17.18 2.53 -1.39
N ARG A 78 -16.08 1.92 -0.94
CA ARG A 78 -15.94 1.39 0.42
C ARG A 78 -15.54 2.48 1.42
N TYR A 79 -14.66 3.40 1.01
CA TYR A 79 -14.07 4.41 1.89
C TYR A 79 -14.66 5.79 1.59
N ARG A 80 -15.13 6.48 2.63
CA ARG A 80 -15.70 7.83 2.55
C ARG A 80 -14.65 8.92 2.45
N SER A 81 -13.43 8.63 2.90
CA SER A 81 -12.29 9.55 2.83
C SER A 81 -10.98 8.76 2.82
N CYS A 82 -9.95 9.37 2.24
CA CYS A 82 -8.61 8.84 2.24
C CYS A 82 -7.58 9.96 2.48
N SER A 83 -6.62 9.72 3.37
CA SER A 83 -5.50 10.64 3.59
C SER A 83 -4.18 9.89 3.82
N ALA A 84 -3.06 10.61 3.76
CA ALA A 84 -1.76 10.04 4.05
C ALA A 84 -0.78 11.06 4.63
N PHE A 85 0.10 10.58 5.51
CA PHE A 85 1.27 11.31 5.98
C PHE A 85 2.51 10.75 5.29
N ALA A 86 3.23 11.60 4.56
CA ALA A 86 4.47 11.24 3.89
C ALA A 86 4.37 9.93 3.08
N PRO A 87 3.39 9.74 2.17
CA PRO A 87 3.18 8.47 1.47
C PRO A 87 4.29 8.14 0.47
N ILE A 88 4.54 6.83 0.25
CA ILE A 88 5.26 6.35 -0.95
C ILE A 88 4.26 6.29 -2.11
N VAL A 89 4.21 7.32 -2.96
CA VAL A 89 3.12 7.41 -3.96
C VAL A 89 3.37 6.57 -5.21
N GLN A 90 4.64 6.36 -5.58
CA GLN A 90 5.04 5.56 -6.74
C GLN A 90 6.11 4.51 -6.36
N PRO A 91 5.75 3.43 -5.63
CA PRO A 91 6.73 2.45 -5.18
C PRO A 91 7.44 1.70 -6.31
N SER A 92 6.87 1.65 -7.51
CA SER A 92 7.45 0.97 -8.68
C SER A 92 8.81 1.54 -9.12
N THR A 93 9.07 2.82 -8.84
CA THR A 93 10.30 3.52 -9.25
C THR A 93 11.13 4.05 -8.08
N ALA A 94 10.65 3.95 -6.83
CA ALA A 94 11.40 4.42 -5.66
C ALA A 94 12.48 3.42 -5.24
N GLY A 95 13.67 3.92 -4.88
CA GLY A 95 14.88 3.10 -4.74
C GLY A 95 14.76 1.98 -3.70
N TRP A 96 14.14 2.28 -2.56
CA TRP A 96 13.94 1.33 -1.46
C TRP A 96 12.73 0.39 -1.61
N SER A 97 11.76 0.67 -2.48
CA SER A 97 10.53 -0.13 -2.61
C SER A 97 10.52 -1.02 -3.86
N ARG A 98 11.17 -0.59 -4.95
CA ARG A 98 11.26 -1.37 -6.19
C ARG A 98 11.80 -2.79 -5.97
N PRO A 99 12.87 -3.01 -5.17
CA PRO A 99 13.35 -4.38 -4.90
C PRO A 99 12.33 -5.25 -4.16
N ALA A 100 11.51 -4.66 -3.27
CA ALA A 100 10.45 -5.39 -2.59
C ALA A 100 9.33 -5.81 -3.56
N PHE A 101 8.96 -4.92 -4.48
CA PHE A 101 7.98 -5.23 -5.53
C PHE A 101 8.45 -6.36 -6.43
N GLU A 102 9.71 -6.32 -6.87
CA GLU A 102 10.30 -7.39 -7.69
C GLU A 102 10.30 -8.74 -6.95
N LYS A 103 10.64 -8.75 -5.66
CA LYS A 103 10.62 -9.98 -4.84
C LYS A 103 9.23 -10.51 -4.56
N TYR A 104 8.22 -9.65 -4.40
CA TYR A 104 6.85 -10.07 -4.09
C TYR A 104 6.00 -10.38 -5.33
N LEU A 105 6.18 -9.62 -6.41
CA LEU A 105 5.30 -9.61 -7.60
C LEU A 105 6.00 -10.08 -8.88
N GLY A 106 7.29 -10.38 -8.80
CA GLY A 106 8.12 -10.81 -9.94
C GLY A 106 8.66 -9.64 -10.76
N SER A 107 9.43 -9.97 -11.80
CA SER A 107 10.12 -8.99 -12.64
C SER A 107 9.23 -8.33 -13.72
N ASP A 108 7.97 -8.76 -13.88
CA ASP A 108 7.04 -8.12 -14.82
C ASP A 108 6.45 -6.86 -14.19
N GLU A 109 7.03 -5.70 -14.51
CA GLU A 109 6.60 -4.41 -13.95
C GLU A 109 5.14 -4.05 -14.29
N LYS A 110 4.50 -4.75 -15.23
CA LYS A 110 3.05 -4.61 -15.49
C LYS A 110 2.21 -5.03 -14.29
N SER A 111 2.64 -6.06 -13.54
CA SER A 111 1.91 -6.54 -12.36
C SER A 111 1.96 -5.53 -11.20
N TRP A 112 2.99 -4.67 -11.18
CA TRP A 112 3.22 -3.68 -10.13
C TRP A 112 2.21 -2.53 -10.17
N ARG A 113 1.65 -2.24 -11.36
CA ARG A 113 0.67 -1.15 -11.56
C ARG A 113 -0.54 -1.27 -10.63
N ALA A 114 -0.96 -2.50 -10.31
CA ALA A 114 -2.07 -2.76 -9.40
C ALA A 114 -1.81 -2.35 -7.93
N TYR A 115 -0.56 -2.04 -7.60
CA TYR A 115 -0.08 -1.64 -6.28
C TYR A 115 0.76 -0.37 -6.38
N ASP A 116 0.43 0.56 -7.27
CA ASP A 116 1.11 1.86 -7.36
C ASP A 116 0.05 2.95 -7.51
N ALA A 117 0.04 3.95 -6.63
CA ALA A 117 -1.05 4.93 -6.59
C ALA A 117 -1.06 5.80 -7.85
N THR A 118 0.12 6.23 -8.30
CA THR A 118 0.26 7.03 -9.53
C THR A 118 -0.18 6.24 -10.76
N LEU A 119 0.25 4.98 -10.88
CA LEU A 119 -0.08 4.14 -12.04
C LEU A 119 -1.55 3.70 -12.03
N LEU A 120 -2.17 3.48 -10.86
CA LEU A 120 -3.62 3.26 -10.74
C LEU A 120 -4.41 4.47 -11.25
N ILE A 121 -3.97 5.69 -10.92
CA ILE A 121 -4.60 6.93 -11.42
C ILE A 121 -4.41 7.05 -12.94
N GLU A 122 -3.21 6.79 -13.46
CA GLU A 122 -2.97 6.72 -14.91
C GLU A 122 -3.88 5.69 -15.60
N ASP A 123 -4.09 4.52 -14.98
CA ASP A 123 -4.95 3.43 -15.47
C ASP A 123 -6.45 3.72 -15.31
N GLY A 124 -6.81 4.94 -14.89
CA GLY A 124 -8.20 5.40 -14.85
C GLY A 124 -8.92 5.17 -13.52
N LYS A 125 -8.26 4.65 -12.48
CA LYS A 125 -8.86 4.58 -11.14
C LYS A 125 -9.02 5.97 -10.55
N ARG A 126 -10.13 6.20 -9.84
CA ARG A 126 -10.46 7.50 -9.26
C ARG A 126 -10.98 7.29 -7.84
N PHE A 127 -10.70 8.29 -7.01
CA PHE A 127 -11.25 8.46 -5.67
C PHE A 127 -11.60 9.95 -5.52
N PRO A 128 -12.64 10.34 -4.76
CA PRO A 128 -13.13 11.72 -4.78
C PRO A 128 -12.07 12.79 -4.48
N GLU A 129 -11.27 12.59 -3.44
CA GLU A 129 -10.18 13.48 -3.04
C GLU A 129 -9.20 12.77 -2.09
N PHE A 130 -7.96 13.25 -2.04
CA PHE A 130 -6.95 12.83 -1.07
C PHE A 130 -6.43 14.02 -0.27
N LEU A 131 -6.23 13.85 1.03
CA LEU A 131 -5.42 14.77 1.83
C LEU A 131 -4.03 14.17 2.06
N VAL A 132 -2.98 14.83 1.60
CA VAL A 132 -1.59 14.39 1.78
C VAL A 132 -0.79 15.47 2.49
N ASP A 133 -0.22 15.12 3.65
CA ASP A 133 0.71 15.98 4.38
C ASP A 133 2.14 15.46 4.24
N GLN A 134 3.07 16.33 3.88
CA GLN A 134 4.48 16.00 3.70
C GLN A 134 5.38 17.03 4.39
N GLY A 135 6.28 16.55 5.26
CA GLY A 135 7.37 17.37 5.78
C GLY A 135 8.44 17.61 4.70
N THR A 136 8.82 18.87 4.48
CA THR A 136 9.82 19.25 3.47
C THR A 136 11.27 18.90 3.87
N ALA A 137 11.50 18.62 5.15
CA ALA A 137 12.79 18.20 5.70
C ALA A 137 12.93 16.66 5.85
N ASP A 138 12.00 15.88 5.29
CA ASP A 138 12.03 14.42 5.35
C ASP A 138 13.19 13.86 4.50
N GLY A 139 14.03 13.02 5.12
CA GLY A 139 15.18 12.41 4.46
C GLY A 139 14.82 11.43 3.33
N PHE A 140 13.59 10.94 3.28
CA PHE A 140 13.08 10.05 2.24
C PHE A 140 12.29 10.78 1.15
N LEU A 141 12.17 12.10 1.23
CA LEU A 141 11.31 12.90 0.35
C LEU A 141 11.62 12.70 -1.14
N GLN A 142 12.90 12.80 -1.51
CA GLN A 142 13.37 12.83 -2.91
C GLN A 142 13.38 11.45 -3.57
N ASP A 143 13.84 10.43 -2.85
CA ASP A 143 14.11 9.11 -3.44
C ASP A 143 13.05 8.06 -3.10
N GLY A 144 12.20 8.36 -2.11
CA GLY A 144 11.21 7.42 -1.57
C GLY A 144 9.77 7.89 -1.75
N LEU A 145 9.42 9.01 -1.12
CA LEU A 145 8.03 9.42 -0.90
C LEU A 145 7.41 10.09 -2.14
N ARG A 146 8.06 11.17 -2.61
CA ARG A 146 7.77 11.87 -3.87
C ARG A 146 6.29 12.29 -4.07
N PRO A 147 5.64 12.97 -3.11
CA PRO A 147 4.21 13.26 -3.17
C PRO A 147 3.77 14.15 -4.34
N TRP A 148 4.68 14.93 -4.93
CA TRP A 148 4.39 15.74 -6.13
C TRP A 148 4.01 14.92 -7.36
N LEU A 149 4.22 13.59 -7.36
CA LEU A 149 3.77 12.72 -8.45
C LEU A 149 2.26 12.45 -8.44
N LEU A 150 1.53 12.94 -7.44
CA LEU A 150 0.06 12.88 -7.39
C LEU A 150 -0.63 14.08 -8.07
N GLU A 151 0.13 15.11 -8.43
CA GLU A 151 -0.37 16.36 -9.05
C GLU A 151 -0.48 16.29 -10.57
#